data_AF-A0A0F9HB25-F1
#
_entry.id   AF-A0A0F9HB25-F1
#
_cell.length_a   1.000
_cell.length_b   1.000
_cell.length_c   1.000
_cell.angle_alpha   90.00
_cell.angle_beta   90.00
_cell.angle_gamma   90.00
#
_symmetry.space_group_name_H-M   'P 1'
#
loop_
_entity.id
_entity.type
_entity.pdbx_description
1 polymer ?
#
loop_
_entity_poly.entity_id
_entity_poly.type
_entity_poly.pdbx_seq_one_letter_code
_entity_poly.pdbx_strand_id
1 'polypeptide(L)'
;DNGTILFKPVRLNPEEYSFLSWSWKISNILPDSREKEVGGDDYPAAVCIVYSKSYFSLLFGRYKILVYAYGNNVQVGERYKSPCEARARFTIVQSGERDAGKWLSYRVNHYEDYIQEFGHEPPGIIYVGLQSNADRTHGRVEAWYSDIALNRF
;
A
#
# COMPACT_ATOMS: atom_id res chain seq x y z
N ASP A 1 10.54 -15.64 3.11
CA ASP A 1 9.69 -14.51 2.73
C ASP A 1 8.92 -14.88 1.47
N ASN A 2 7.66 -15.26 1.62
CA ASN A 2 6.76 -15.70 0.54
C ASN A 2 5.65 -14.68 0.26
N GLY A 3 5.74 -13.47 0.81
CA GLY A 3 4.86 -12.36 0.41
C GLY A 3 4.90 -12.17 -1.10
N THR A 4 3.71 -12.08 -1.72
CA THR A 4 3.60 -11.90 -3.17
C THR A 4 3.24 -10.45 -3.46
N ILE A 5 4.05 -9.81 -4.30
CA ILE A 5 3.79 -8.48 -4.83
C ILE A 5 3.75 -8.52 -6.36
N LEU A 6 2.77 -7.84 -6.93
CA LEU A 6 2.68 -7.59 -8.36
C LEU A 6 2.82 -6.10 -8.61
N PHE A 7 3.74 -5.71 -9.49
CA PHE A 7 3.89 -4.33 -9.94
C PHE A 7 3.48 -4.18 -11.40
N LYS A 8 2.72 -3.12 -11.67
CA LYS A 8 2.43 -2.65 -13.02
C LYS A 8 3.22 -1.37 -13.29
N PRO A 9 4.11 -1.35 -14.30
CA PRO A 9 4.79 -0.13 -14.69
C PRO A 9 3.78 0.89 -15.20
N VAL A 10 3.90 2.12 -14.72
CA VAL A 10 3.14 3.28 -15.16
C VAL A 10 4.12 4.44 -15.36
N ARG A 11 3.79 5.42 -16.21
CA ARG A 11 4.57 6.65 -16.36
C ARG A 11 3.59 7.80 -16.38
N LEU A 12 3.25 8.30 -15.20
CA LEU A 12 2.20 9.31 -15.03
C LEU A 12 2.71 10.47 -14.17
N ASN A 13 2.20 11.66 -14.45
CA ASN A 13 2.37 12.83 -13.61
C ASN A 13 1.40 12.72 -12.42
N PRO A 14 1.88 12.71 -11.16
CA PRO A 14 1.01 12.60 -10.00
C PRO A 14 0.14 13.83 -9.71
N GLU A 15 0.46 15.00 -10.25
CA GLU A 15 -0.42 16.18 -10.17
C GLU A 15 -1.61 16.01 -11.13
N GLU A 16 -1.37 15.51 -12.35
CA GLU A 16 -2.44 15.21 -13.31
C GLU A 16 -3.29 14.00 -12.90
N TYR A 17 -2.67 12.99 -12.30
CA TYR A 17 -3.30 11.76 -11.83
C TYR A 17 -3.13 11.68 -10.32
N SER A 18 -3.89 12.49 -9.59
CA SER A 18 -3.77 12.72 -8.14
C SER A 18 -4.56 11.72 -7.29
N PHE A 19 -5.48 10.98 -7.89
CA PHE A 19 -6.38 10.07 -7.19
C PHE A 19 -6.10 8.60 -7.50
N LEU A 20 -6.06 7.77 -6.46
CA LEU A 20 -6.03 6.31 -6.58
C LEU A 20 -7.39 5.77 -6.12
N SER A 21 -7.98 4.88 -6.90
CA SER A 21 -9.16 4.10 -6.50
C SER A 21 -8.91 2.61 -6.67
N TRP A 22 -9.51 1.80 -5.81
CA TRP A 22 -9.45 0.34 -5.90
C TRP A 22 -10.62 -0.28 -5.14
N SER A 23 -10.87 -1.55 -5.42
CA SER A 23 -11.70 -2.42 -4.59
C SER A 23 -10.90 -3.63 -4.14
N TRP A 24 -11.13 -4.10 -2.92
CA TRP A 24 -10.59 -5.38 -2.47
C TRP A 24 -11.58 -6.16 -1.63
N LYS A 25 -11.29 -7.45 -1.46
CA LYS A 25 -11.90 -8.32 -0.46
C LYS A 25 -10.79 -9.13 0.18
N ILE A 26 -10.90 -9.39 1.48
CA ILE A 26 -10.01 -10.30 2.20
C ILE A 26 -10.82 -11.48 2.74
N SER A 27 -10.17 -12.62 2.91
CA SER A 27 -10.78 -13.83 3.51
C SER A 27 -10.86 -13.73 5.03
N ASN A 28 -9.79 -13.24 5.66
CA ASN A 28 -9.63 -13.12 7.11
C ASN A 28 -8.50 -12.14 7.45
N ILE A 29 -8.34 -11.83 8.73
CA ILE A 29 -7.15 -11.14 9.27
C ILE A 29 -6.12 -12.13 9.79
N LEU A 30 -4.94 -11.61 10.15
CA LEU A 30 -3.82 -12.30 10.77
C LEU A 30 -3.67 -11.76 12.22
N PRO A 31 -4.33 -12.38 13.21
CA PRO A 31 -4.47 -11.81 14.55
C PRO A 31 -3.15 -11.70 15.32
N ASP A 32 -2.15 -12.52 14.99
CA ASP A 32 -0.83 -12.49 15.64
C ASP A 32 0.13 -11.47 15.01
N SER A 33 -0.35 -10.70 14.02
CA SER A 33 0.44 -9.67 13.35
C SER A 33 0.81 -8.53 14.29
N ARG A 34 2.05 -8.07 14.16
CA ARG A 34 2.63 -6.90 14.83
C ARG A 34 3.12 -5.96 13.73
N GLU A 35 2.19 -5.30 13.04
CA GLU A 35 2.41 -4.68 11.72
C GLU A 35 3.53 -3.64 11.68
N LYS A 36 3.91 -3.11 12.83
CA LYS A 36 4.92 -2.06 13.01
C LYS A 36 6.29 -2.60 13.45
N GLU A 37 6.47 -3.91 13.50
CA GLU A 37 7.70 -4.58 13.91
C GLU A 37 8.29 -5.43 12.78
N VAL A 38 9.62 -5.45 12.67
CA VAL A 38 10.30 -6.32 11.70
C VAL A 38 10.01 -7.78 12.02
N GLY A 39 9.54 -8.53 11.04
CA GLY A 39 9.20 -9.94 11.23
C GLY A 39 7.83 -10.17 11.89
N GLY A 40 7.03 -9.12 12.07
CA GLY A 40 5.62 -9.18 12.42
C GLY A 40 4.74 -8.38 11.47
N ASP A 41 5.30 -7.86 10.36
CA ASP A 41 4.72 -6.87 9.46
C ASP A 41 3.73 -7.44 8.42
N ASP A 42 2.98 -8.47 8.81
CA ASP A 42 2.00 -9.14 7.96
C ASP A 42 0.70 -8.34 7.84
N TYR A 43 0.12 -8.30 6.64
CA TYR A 43 -1.16 -7.64 6.36
C TYR A 43 -1.93 -8.35 5.24
N PRO A 44 -3.27 -8.44 5.34
CA PRO A 44 -4.11 -9.14 4.38
C PRO A 44 -3.97 -8.63 2.94
N ALA A 45 -3.98 -7.30 2.78
CA ALA A 45 -3.98 -6.65 1.48
C ALA A 45 -3.38 -5.25 1.53
N ALA A 46 -2.68 -4.88 0.48
CA ALA A 46 -2.20 -3.53 0.26
C ALA A 46 -2.20 -3.17 -1.23
N VAL A 47 -2.42 -1.89 -1.51
CA VAL A 47 -2.14 -1.25 -2.81
C VAL A 47 -1.08 -0.18 -2.58
N CYS A 48 -0.08 -0.10 -3.44
CA CYS A 48 1.01 0.85 -3.29
C CYS A 48 1.30 1.62 -4.57
N ILE A 49 1.87 2.81 -4.40
CA ILE A 49 2.37 3.65 -5.48
C ILE A 49 3.85 3.90 -5.25
N VAL A 50 4.67 3.64 -6.27
CA VAL A 50 6.11 3.89 -6.26
C VAL A 50 6.42 5.15 -7.06
N TYR A 51 7.06 6.10 -6.38
CA TYR A 51 7.43 7.39 -6.94
C TYR A 51 8.94 7.48 -7.15
N SER A 52 9.35 7.91 -8.33
CA SER A 52 10.75 8.22 -8.61
C SER A 52 10.88 9.16 -9.82
N LYS A 53 12.04 9.79 -9.99
CA LYS A 53 12.31 10.66 -11.14
C LYS A 53 12.46 9.88 -12.44
N SER A 54 12.99 8.66 -12.36
CA SER A 54 13.24 7.79 -13.52
C SER A 54 13.49 6.36 -13.09
N TYR A 55 13.39 5.40 -14.01
CA TYR A 55 13.81 4.01 -13.76
C TYR A 55 15.28 3.92 -13.33
N PHE A 56 16.15 4.76 -13.89
CA PHE A 56 17.56 4.82 -13.51
C PHE A 56 17.74 5.25 -12.05
N SER A 57 16.88 6.15 -11.54
CA SER A 57 16.90 6.58 -10.13
C SER A 57 16.61 5.44 -9.15
N LEU A 58 15.88 4.40 -9.58
CA LEU A 58 15.61 3.21 -8.76
C LEU A 58 16.89 2.44 -8.43
N LEU A 59 17.85 2.38 -9.36
CA LEU A 59 19.14 1.69 -9.17
C LEU A 59 19.98 2.29 -8.03
N PHE A 60 19.74 3.56 -7.70
CA PHE A 60 20.41 4.27 -6.61
C PHE A 60 19.53 4.39 -5.37
N GLY A 61 18.42 3.65 -5.30
CA GLY A 61 17.49 3.69 -4.18
C GLY A 61 16.79 5.05 -4.01
N ARG A 62 16.65 5.83 -5.08
CA ARG A 62 16.00 7.15 -5.06
C ARG A 62 14.53 7.02 -5.43
N TYR A 63 13.77 6.45 -4.52
CA TYR A 63 12.31 6.29 -4.64
C TYR A 63 11.63 6.47 -3.29
N LYS A 64 10.31 6.67 -3.34
CA LYS A 64 9.40 6.72 -2.19
C LYS A 64 8.18 5.88 -2.50
N ILE A 65 7.56 5.33 -1.47
CA ILE A 65 6.39 4.46 -1.62
C ILE A 65 5.30 4.92 -0.66
N LEU A 66 4.09 5.11 -1.18
CA LEU A 66 2.89 5.14 -0.36
C LEU A 66 2.22 3.78 -0.43
N VAL A 67 1.78 3.27 0.71
CA VAL A 67 1.13 1.97 0.86
C VAL A 67 -0.19 2.18 1.59
N TYR A 68 -1.29 1.77 0.96
CA TYR A 68 -2.62 1.76 1.56
C TYR A 68 -2.96 0.32 1.90
N ALA A 69 -3.08 0.01 3.19
CA ALA A 69 -3.17 -1.36 3.68
C ALA A 69 -4.46 -1.62 4.46
N TYR A 70 -4.90 -2.88 4.42
CA TYR A 70 -5.85 -3.46 5.36
C TYR A 70 -5.06 -3.90 6.60
N GLY A 71 -5.40 -3.38 7.77
CA GLY A 71 -4.78 -3.74 9.05
C GLY A 71 -5.42 -4.95 9.73
N ASN A 72 -4.66 -5.65 10.56
CA ASN A 72 -5.19 -6.67 11.46
C ASN A 72 -5.50 -6.03 12.82
N ASN A 73 -4.48 -5.42 13.44
CA ASN A 73 -4.49 -4.95 14.83
C ASN A 73 -4.20 -3.45 14.99
N VAL A 74 -4.02 -2.74 13.87
CA VAL A 74 -3.78 -1.30 13.80
C VAL A 74 -5.07 -0.52 13.55
N GLN A 75 -5.11 0.78 13.86
CA GLN A 75 -6.34 1.56 13.72
C GLN A 75 -6.55 2.09 12.30
N VAL A 76 -7.81 2.21 11.87
CA VAL A 76 -8.13 2.89 10.60
C VAL A 76 -7.71 4.36 10.69
N GLY A 77 -7.06 4.85 9.63
CA GLY A 77 -6.47 6.19 9.56
C GLY A 77 -5.07 6.29 10.19
N GLU A 78 -4.59 5.23 10.84
CA GLU A 78 -3.22 5.20 11.37
C GLU A 78 -2.20 5.28 10.24
N ARG A 79 -1.13 6.06 10.45
CA ARG A 79 -0.03 6.26 9.52
C ARG A 79 1.30 5.97 10.18
N TYR A 80 2.18 5.23 9.50
CA TYR A 80 3.49 4.86 10.05
C TYR A 80 4.53 4.54 8.96
N LYS A 81 5.81 4.55 9.35
CA LYS A 81 6.91 4.10 8.49
C LYS A 81 6.96 2.58 8.46
N SER A 82 7.19 1.99 7.28
CA SER A 82 7.38 0.55 7.21
C SER A 82 8.58 0.12 8.08
N PRO A 83 8.44 -0.96 8.87
CA PRO A 83 9.57 -1.51 9.63
C PRO A 83 10.65 -2.11 8.72
N CYS A 84 10.29 -2.55 7.51
CA CYS A 84 11.16 -3.29 6.59
C CYS A 84 11.67 -2.46 5.40
N GLU A 85 10.97 -1.40 5.00
CA GLU A 85 11.37 -0.51 3.90
C GLU A 85 11.30 0.96 4.32
N ALA A 86 12.44 1.55 4.67
CA ALA A 86 12.51 2.92 5.19
C ALA A 86 11.92 4.01 4.27
N ARG A 87 11.81 3.73 2.96
CA ARG A 87 11.22 4.64 1.95
C ARG A 87 9.70 4.53 1.85
N ALA A 88 9.09 3.53 2.48
CA ALA A 88 7.66 3.28 2.46
C ALA A 88 6.94 3.96 3.65
N ARG A 89 5.72 4.42 3.37
CA ARG A 89 4.78 5.00 4.35
C ARG A 89 3.45 4.29 4.21
N PHE A 90 2.96 3.78 5.32
CA PHE A 90 1.70 3.07 5.40
C PHE A 90 0.60 4.03 5.85
N THR A 91 -0.58 3.89 5.24
CA THR A 91 -1.84 4.43 5.69
C THR A 91 -2.84 3.28 5.78
N ILE A 92 -3.45 3.09 6.94
CA ILE A 92 -4.44 2.03 7.15
C ILE A 92 -5.81 2.53 6.72
N VAL A 93 -6.37 1.93 5.67
CA VAL A 93 -7.67 2.36 5.13
C VAL A 93 -8.84 1.57 5.71
N GLN A 94 -8.57 0.39 6.27
CA GLN A 94 -9.53 -0.47 6.93
C GLN A 94 -8.80 -1.43 7.87
N SER A 95 -9.46 -1.90 8.93
CA SER A 95 -8.85 -2.81 9.88
C SER A 95 -9.82 -3.77 10.56
N GLY A 96 -9.30 -4.89 11.04
CA GLY A 96 -10.04 -5.87 11.82
C GLY A 96 -10.94 -6.79 10.99
N GLU A 97 -11.56 -7.76 11.67
CA GLU A 97 -12.28 -8.86 11.03
C GLU A 97 -13.71 -8.52 10.55
N ARG A 98 -14.28 -7.41 11.02
CA ARG A 98 -15.71 -7.07 10.85
C ARG A 98 -16.20 -7.10 9.40
N ASP A 99 -15.35 -6.69 8.46
CA ASP A 99 -15.67 -6.60 7.04
C ASP A 99 -14.91 -7.62 6.17
N ALA A 100 -14.29 -8.62 6.80
CA ALA A 100 -13.78 -9.77 6.08
C ALA A 100 -14.90 -10.46 5.27
N GLY A 101 -14.57 -10.96 4.08
CA GLY A 101 -15.51 -11.56 3.14
C GLY A 101 -16.34 -10.57 2.31
N LYS A 102 -16.21 -9.26 2.53
CA LYS A 102 -16.93 -8.23 1.77
C LYS A 102 -16.02 -7.51 0.79
N TRP A 103 -16.57 -7.14 -0.36
CA TRP A 103 -15.91 -6.19 -1.27
C TRP A 103 -16.06 -4.78 -0.72
N LEU A 104 -14.93 -4.09 -0.59
CA LEU A 104 -14.83 -2.72 -0.11
C LEU A 104 -14.11 -1.88 -1.16
N SER A 105 -14.59 -0.68 -1.40
CA SER A 105 -14.03 0.25 -2.40
C SER A 105 -13.48 1.50 -1.73
N TYR A 106 -12.34 1.96 -2.21
CA TYR A 106 -11.61 3.10 -1.67
C TYR A 106 -11.24 4.08 -2.78
N ARG A 107 -11.12 5.35 -2.38
CA ARG A 107 -10.57 6.43 -3.19
C ARG A 107 -9.76 7.34 -2.27
N VAL A 108 -8.54 7.67 -2.67
CA VAL A 108 -7.63 8.54 -1.91
C VAL A 108 -6.98 9.55 -2.83
N ASN A 109 -6.66 10.74 -2.29
CA ASN A 109 -5.81 11.73 -2.95
C ASN A 109 -4.36 11.44 -2.57
N HIS A 110 -3.68 10.63 -3.39
CA HIS A 110 -2.32 10.21 -3.05
C HIS A 110 -1.28 11.32 -3.26
N TYR A 111 -1.62 12.37 -4.01
CA TYR A 111 -0.74 13.53 -4.18
C TYR A 111 -0.62 14.29 -2.86
N GLU A 112 -1.76 14.57 -2.21
CA GLU A 112 -1.81 15.20 -0.89
C GLU A 112 -1.19 14.31 0.18
N ASP A 113 -1.51 13.01 0.19
CA ASP A 113 -0.88 12.06 1.13
C ASP A 113 0.65 12.01 0.95
N TYR A 114 1.16 12.13 -0.29
CA TYR A 114 2.61 12.18 -0.53
C TYR A 114 3.25 13.41 0.12
N ILE A 115 2.64 14.59 -0.07
CA ILE A 115 3.13 15.83 0.52
C ILE A 115 3.08 15.74 2.04
N GLN A 116 1.99 15.20 2.61
CA GLN A 116 1.87 15.00 4.04
C GLN A 116 2.99 14.12 4.60
N GLU A 117 3.33 13.03 3.91
CA GLU A 117 4.28 12.03 4.39
C GLU A 117 5.76 12.35 4.12
N PHE A 118 6.04 13.14 3.09
CA PHE A 118 7.42 13.43 2.63
C PHE A 118 7.78 14.92 2.61
N GLY A 119 6.81 15.82 2.79
CA GLY A 119 7.04 17.26 2.93
C GLY A 119 7.39 18.01 1.64
N HIS A 120 7.23 17.37 0.48
CA HIS A 120 7.49 17.97 -0.83
C HIS A 120 6.63 17.29 -1.90
N GLU A 121 6.54 17.90 -3.09
CA GLU A 121 5.78 17.33 -4.19
C GLU A 121 6.36 15.99 -4.69
N PRO A 122 5.50 15.04 -5.11
CA PRO A 122 5.95 13.79 -5.70
C PRO A 122 6.68 14.01 -7.03
N PRO A 123 7.70 13.20 -7.37
CA PRO A 123 8.31 13.17 -8.70
C PRO A 123 7.36 12.50 -9.71
N GLY A 124 7.78 11.46 -10.45
CA GLY A 124 6.89 10.70 -11.32
C GLY A 124 6.33 9.46 -10.64
N ILE A 125 5.13 9.02 -11.05
CA ILE A 125 4.63 7.68 -10.70
C ILE A 125 5.25 6.67 -11.66
N ILE A 126 5.98 5.67 -11.12
CA ILE A 126 6.66 4.66 -11.94
C ILE A 126 6.01 3.27 -11.82
N TYR A 127 5.42 2.95 -10.66
CA TYR A 127 4.68 1.70 -10.49
C TYR A 127 3.43 1.90 -9.65
N VAL A 128 2.41 1.10 -9.95
CA VAL A 128 1.34 0.75 -9.02
C VAL A 128 1.50 -0.73 -8.68
N GLY A 129 1.43 -1.06 -7.40
CA GLY A 129 1.56 -2.43 -6.93
C GLY A 129 0.39 -2.87 -6.07
N LEU A 130 0.20 -4.18 -5.99
CA LEU A 130 -0.65 -4.83 -5.00
C LEU A 130 0.15 -5.91 -4.28
N GLN A 131 -0.12 -6.09 -2.99
CA GLN A 131 0.63 -7.02 -2.16
C GLN A 131 -0.26 -7.63 -1.09
N SER A 132 -0.11 -8.94 -0.89
CA SER A 132 -0.61 -9.64 0.29
C SER A 132 0.57 -10.26 1.03
N ASN A 133 0.67 -9.99 2.33
CA ASN A 133 1.82 -10.37 3.15
C ASN A 133 1.37 -11.21 4.35
N ALA A 134 1.72 -12.49 4.36
CA ALA A 134 1.31 -13.44 5.39
C ALA A 134 2.39 -14.49 5.67
N ASP A 135 3.66 -14.12 5.51
CA ASP A 135 4.77 -15.06 5.55
C ASP A 135 5.46 -15.12 6.93
N ARG A 136 5.14 -14.21 7.85
CA ARG A 136 5.78 -14.12 9.17
C ARG A 136 5.01 -14.82 10.28
N THR A 137 3.69 -14.72 10.28
CA THR A 137 2.82 -15.13 11.40
C THR A 137 2.32 -16.57 11.31
N HIS A 138 2.79 -17.37 10.34
CA HIS A 138 2.29 -18.73 10.04
C HIS A 138 0.79 -18.80 9.71
N GLY A 139 0.13 -17.65 9.51
CA GLY A 139 -1.24 -17.57 9.06
C GLY A 139 -1.38 -17.75 7.55
N ARG A 140 -2.63 -17.88 7.10
CA ARG A 140 -2.98 -17.84 5.68
C ARG A 140 -4.01 -16.74 5.46
N VAL A 141 -3.85 -16.00 4.38
CA VAL A 141 -4.84 -15.03 3.92
C VAL A 141 -4.89 -15.03 2.41
N GLU A 142 -6.08 -14.86 1.89
CA GLU A 142 -6.37 -14.60 0.48
C GLU A 142 -6.97 -13.22 0.35
N ALA A 143 -6.50 -12.47 -0.64
CA ALA A 143 -7.05 -11.18 -1.03
C ALA A 143 -7.41 -11.18 -2.51
N TRP A 144 -8.54 -10.57 -2.82
CA TRP A 144 -8.99 -10.31 -4.18
C TRP A 144 -8.94 -8.81 -4.42
N TYR A 145 -8.47 -8.42 -5.61
CA TYR A 145 -8.30 -7.03 -6.00
C TYR A 145 -9.09 -6.77 -7.28
N SER A 146 -9.69 -5.58 -7.38
CA SER A 146 -10.44 -5.14 -8.56
C SER A 146 -10.33 -3.61 -8.71
N ASP A 147 -10.63 -3.12 -9.91
CA ASP A 147 -10.88 -1.70 -10.19
C ASP A 147 -9.75 -0.74 -9.76
N ILE A 148 -8.49 -1.21 -9.80
CA ILE A 148 -7.33 -0.39 -9.46
C ILE A 148 -7.08 0.61 -10.58
N ALA A 149 -7.22 1.90 -10.27
CA ALA A 149 -7.07 2.99 -11.25
C ALA A 149 -6.41 4.22 -10.63
N LEU A 150 -5.52 4.84 -11.40
CA LEU A 150 -5.05 6.21 -11.19
C LEU A 150 -5.91 7.15 -12.02
N ASN A 151 -6.48 8.18 -11.39
CA ASN A 151 -7.50 9.06 -11.95
C ASN A 151 -7.11 10.54 -11.80
N ARG A 152 -7.74 11.40 -12.61
CA ARG A 152 -7.38 12.83 -12.77
C ARG A 152 -8.28 13.86 -12.03
N PHE A 153 -9.15 13.43 -11.11
CA PHE A 153 -10.25 14.29 -10.64
C PHE A 153 -9.81 15.55 -9.90
#